data_AF-A0A8J8SU79-F1
#
_entry.id   AF-A0A8J8SU79-F1
#
_cell.length_a   1.000
_cell.length_b   1.000
_cell.length_c   1.000
_cell.angle_alpha   90.00
_cell.angle_beta   90.00
_cell.angle_gamma   90.00
#
_symmetry.space_group_name_H-M   'P 1'
#
loop_
_entity.id
_entity.type
_entity.pdbx_description
1 polymer ?
#
loop_
_entity_poly.entity_id
_entity_poly.type
_entity_poly.pdbx_seq_one_letter_code
_entity_poly.pdbx_strand_id
1 'polypeptide(L)'
;MLDFNSKELFDVVYFDAFAAVHQPEMWNLESLKHITKFLKPGGVFVTYAITGDLKRIMKSLGFEIEKAPGAPGKREMLRAVKMQISSCA
;
A
#
# COMPACT_ATOMS: atom_id res chain seq x y z
N MET A 1 -3.83 14.61 1.73
CA MET A 1 -2.76 13.59 1.56
C MET A 1 -1.90 13.88 0.33
N LEU A 2 -2.52 14.22 -0.81
CA LEU A 2 -1.80 14.45 -2.08
C LEU A 2 -0.80 15.61 -2.03
N ASP A 3 -0.95 16.54 -1.07
CA ASP A 3 -0.02 17.66 -0.87
C ASP A 3 1.31 17.25 -0.20
N PHE A 4 1.39 16.04 0.36
CA PHE A 4 2.65 15.55 0.93
C PHE A 4 3.67 15.31 -0.17
N ASN A 5 4.85 15.90 -0.02
CA ASN A 5 5.98 15.72 -0.92
C ASN A 5 7.28 15.57 -0.14
N SER A 6 8.12 14.64 -0.57
CA SER A 6 9.43 14.36 0.01
C SER A 6 10.37 13.86 -1.07
N LYS A 7 11.67 14.18 -0.95
CA LYS A 7 12.73 13.55 -1.75
C LYS A 7 13.24 12.25 -1.11
N GLU A 8 12.93 12.03 0.16
CA GLU A 8 13.31 10.83 0.89
C GLU A 8 12.44 9.64 0.49
N LEU A 9 13.05 8.47 0.48
CA LEU A 9 12.35 7.19 0.33
C LEU A 9 12.37 6.44 1.66
N PHE A 10 11.26 5.76 1.95
CA PHE A 10 11.04 5.05 3.20
C PHE A 10 11.07 3.55 2.99
N ASP A 11 11.48 2.84 4.04
CA ASP A 11 11.47 1.37 4.06
C ASP A 11 10.06 0.83 4.34
N VAL A 12 9.25 1.57 5.12
CA VAL A 12 7.89 1.15 5.51
C VAL A 12 6.92 2.33 5.48
N VAL A 13 5.70 2.08 4.99
CA VAL A 13 4.53 2.94 5.12
C VAL A 13 3.48 2.20 5.94
N TYR A 14 3.16 2.74 7.11
CA TYR A 14 2.00 2.34 7.91
C TYR A 14 0.79 3.13 7.43
N PHE A 15 -0.13 2.46 6.73
CA PHE A 15 -1.31 3.09 6.18
C PHE A 15 -2.53 2.80 7.05
N ASP A 16 -2.87 3.77 7.89
CA ASP A 16 -3.94 3.69 8.88
C ASP A 16 -5.01 4.77 8.62
N ALA A 17 -5.74 4.60 7.53
CA ALA A 17 -6.90 5.43 7.19
C ALA A 17 -8.19 4.81 7.73
N PHE A 18 -9.25 5.62 7.85
CA PHE A 18 -10.58 5.08 8.12
C PHE A 18 -11.01 4.12 7.01
N ALA A 19 -11.88 3.17 7.35
CA ALA A 19 -12.33 2.15 6.40
C ALA A 19 -12.91 2.80 5.13
N ALA A 20 -12.76 2.13 3.99
CA ALA A 20 -13.16 2.67 2.68
C ALA A 20 -14.64 3.12 2.58
N VAL A 21 -15.52 2.56 3.42
CA VAL A 21 -16.93 2.98 3.52
C VAL A 21 -17.11 4.36 4.15
N HIS A 22 -16.15 4.81 4.96
CA HIS A 22 -16.15 6.10 5.64
C HIS A 22 -15.23 7.11 4.97
N GLN A 23 -14.15 6.65 4.34
CA GLN A 23 -13.14 7.52 3.74
C GLN A 23 -12.63 6.97 2.39
N PRO A 24 -13.49 6.84 1.38
CA PRO A 24 -13.18 6.16 0.11
C PRO A 24 -12.03 6.82 -0.67
N GLU A 25 -11.84 8.12 -0.54
CA GLU A 25 -10.82 8.90 -1.24
C GLU A 25 -9.39 8.48 -0.86
N MET A 26 -9.19 7.87 0.31
CA MET A 26 -7.88 7.35 0.73
C MET A 26 -7.52 6.03 0.02
N TRP A 27 -8.50 5.29 -0.50
CA TRP A 27 -8.32 3.92 -1.02
C TRP A 27 -8.37 3.83 -2.55
N ASN A 28 -8.44 4.98 -3.23
CA ASN A 28 -8.43 5.01 -4.68
C ASN A 28 -7.00 4.86 -5.25
N LEU A 29 -6.92 4.63 -6.57
CA LEU A 29 -5.65 4.43 -7.26
C LEU A 29 -4.70 5.62 -7.12
N GLU A 30 -5.22 6.85 -7.18
CA GLU A 30 -4.41 8.07 -7.12
C GLU A 30 -3.73 8.22 -5.75
N SER A 31 -4.51 8.10 -4.68
CA SER A 31 -4.04 8.14 -3.29
C SER A 31 -3.00 7.05 -3.01
N LEU A 32 -3.31 5.80 -3.36
CA LEU A 32 -2.41 4.67 -3.13
C LEU A 32 -1.14 4.81 -3.97
N LYS A 33 -1.22 5.23 -5.24
CA LYS A 33 -0.05 5.51 -6.08
C LYS A 33 0.80 6.62 -5.50
N HIS A 34 0.18 7.70 -5.00
CA HIS A 34 0.91 8.83 -4.44
C HIS A 34 1.70 8.44 -3.20
N ILE A 35 1.11 7.72 -2.25
CA ILE A 35 1.83 7.36 -1.02
C ILE A 35 2.91 6.28 -1.26
N THR A 36 2.61 5.30 -2.12
CA THR A 36 3.54 4.19 -2.42
C THR A 36 4.74 4.62 -3.27
N LYS A 37 4.68 5.78 -3.95
CA LYS A 37 5.83 6.31 -4.68
C LYS A 37 7.02 6.60 -3.76
N PHE A 38 6.76 6.90 -2.49
CA PHE A 38 7.79 7.19 -1.49
C PHE A 38 8.42 5.93 -0.87
N LEU A 39 8.02 4.72 -1.27
CA LEU A 39 8.69 3.49 -0.83
C LEU A 39 9.94 3.20 -1.67
N LYS A 40 11.01 2.76 -1.01
CA LYS A 40 12.16 2.14 -1.69
C LYS A 40 11.73 0.84 -2.40
N PRO A 41 12.45 0.39 -3.44
CA PRO A 41 12.35 -0.99 -3.89
C PRO A 41 12.61 -1.94 -2.71
N GLY A 42 11.77 -2.98 -2.55
CA GLY A 42 11.75 -3.84 -1.37
C GLY A 42 11.03 -3.24 -0.15
N GLY A 43 10.61 -1.98 -0.21
CA GLY A 43 9.87 -1.31 0.86
C GLY A 43 8.45 -1.85 1.02
N VAL A 44 7.91 -1.70 2.23
CA VAL A 44 6.65 -2.33 2.65
C VAL A 44 5.55 -1.29 2.83
N PHE A 45 4.42 -1.51 2.16
CA PHE A 45 3.14 -0.89 2.51
C PHE A 45 2.35 -1.86 3.38
N VAL A 46 1.92 -1.43 4.57
CA VAL A 46 1.13 -2.27 5.49
C VAL A 46 -0.10 -1.54 5.98
N THR A 47 -1.24 -2.23 6.03
CA THR A 47 -2.50 -1.70 6.54
C THR A 47 -3.35 -2.81 7.14
N TYR A 48 -4.20 -2.46 8.12
CA TYR A 48 -5.17 -3.40 8.70
C TYR A 48 -6.20 -3.86 7.66
N ALA A 49 -6.46 -3.06 6.62
CA ALA A 49 -7.50 -3.33 5.64
C ALA A 49 -7.06 -4.41 4.64
N ILE A 50 -8.00 -5.25 4.21
CA ILE A 50 -7.79 -6.19 3.12
C ILE A 50 -9.06 -6.35 2.29
N THR A 51 -9.09 -5.68 1.13
CA THR A 51 -10.22 -5.74 0.20
C THR A 51 -9.79 -6.25 -1.17
N GLY A 52 -10.75 -6.70 -1.98
CA GLY A 52 -10.49 -7.11 -3.36
C GLY A 52 -9.89 -5.98 -4.19
N ASP A 53 -10.44 -4.77 -4.08
CA ASP A 53 -9.97 -3.58 -4.78
C ASP A 53 -8.56 -3.15 -4.37
N LEU A 54 -8.28 -3.09 -3.07
CA LEU A 54 -6.95 -2.73 -2.58
C LEU A 54 -5.90 -3.68 -3.15
N LYS A 55 -6.15 -5.00 -3.13
CA LYS A 55 -5.24 -5.99 -3.70
C LYS A 55 -5.04 -5.80 -5.21
N ARG A 56 -6.09 -5.46 -5.97
CA ARG A 56 -5.98 -5.20 -7.41
C ARG A 56 -5.17 -3.94 -7.70
N ILE A 57 -5.39 -2.87 -6.95
CA ILE A 57 -4.65 -1.61 -7.09
C ILE A 57 -3.17 -1.80 -6.76
N MET A 58 -2.85 -2.41 -5.62
CA MET A 58 -1.46 -2.69 -5.25
C MET A 58 -0.79 -3.63 -6.30
N LYS A 59 -1.56 -4.63 -6.77
CA LYS A 59 -1.41 -5.36 -8.05
C LYS A 59 -0.82 -4.51 -9.18
N SER A 60 -1.65 -3.59 -9.66
CA SER A 60 -1.35 -2.77 -10.84
C SER A 60 -0.21 -1.77 -10.61
N LEU A 61 0.10 -1.46 -9.35
CA LEU A 61 1.23 -0.61 -8.97
C LEU A 61 2.57 -1.38 -8.86
N GLY A 62 2.59 -2.68 -9.15
CA GLY A 62 3.82 -3.49 -9.13
C GLY A 62 4.23 -3.95 -7.73
N PHE A 63 3.27 -4.12 -6.83
CA PHE A 63 3.52 -4.68 -5.50
C PHE A 63 3.19 -6.18 -5.44
N GLU A 64 4.04 -6.94 -4.77
CA GLU A 64 3.72 -8.29 -4.34
C GLU A 64 2.84 -8.24 -3.08
N ILE A 65 1.81 -9.09 -3.01
CA ILE A 65 0.81 -9.07 -1.92
C ILE A 65 1.01 -10.28 -1.02
N GLU A 66 1.24 -10.01 0.26
CA GLU A 66 1.18 -10.97 1.35
C GLU A 66 -0.12 -10.74 2.14
N LYS A 67 -0.86 -11.83 2.40
CA LYS A 67 -1.98 -11.83 3.34
C LYS A 67 -1.46 -12.19 4.72
N ALA A 68 -1.06 -11.18 5.49
CA ALA A 68 -0.53 -11.39 6.83
C ALA A 68 -1.67 -11.68 7.83
N PRO A 69 -1.39 -12.36 8.96
CA PRO A 69 -2.36 -12.50 10.04
C PRO A 69 -2.85 -11.13 10.51
N GLY A 70 -4.17 -10.99 10.66
CA GLY A 70 -4.77 -9.75 11.16
C GLY A 70 -4.54 -9.54 12.67
N ALA A 71 -4.82 -8.33 13.14
CA ALA A 71 -4.91 -8.03 14.57
C ALA A 71 -6.05 -8.84 15.24
N PRO A 72 -6.09 -8.94 16.59
CA PRO A 72 -7.16 -9.66 17.29
C PRO A 72 -8.56 -9.29 16.78
N GLY A 73 -9.33 -10.31 16.38
CA GLY A 73 -10.66 -10.13 15.79
C GLY A 73 -10.70 -9.88 14.28
N LYS A 74 -9.55 -9.86 13.59
CA LYS A 74 -9.45 -9.77 12.12
C LYS A 74 -8.68 -10.97 11.58
N ARG A 75 -9.21 -11.59 10.51
CA ARG A 75 -8.63 -12.80 9.91
C ARG A 75 -7.30 -12.53 9.22
N GLU A 76 -7.27 -11.50 8.38
CA GLU A 76 -6.12 -11.15 7.53
C GLU A 76 -5.95 -9.63 7.52
N MET A 77 -4.74 -9.18 7.23
CA MET A 77 -4.40 -7.80 6.88
C MET A 77 -3.50 -7.80 5.64
N LEU A 78 -3.33 -6.63 5.01
CA LEU A 78 -2.51 -6.53 3.81
C LEU A 78 -1.10 -6.04 4.15
N ARG A 79 -0.11 -6.83 3.74
CA ARG A 79 1.28 -6.39 3.60
C ARG A 79 1.66 -6.49 2.12
N ALA A 80 2.19 -5.42 1.57
CA ALA A 80 2.56 -5.35 0.17
C ALA A 80 4.00 -4.87 0.02
N VAL A 81 4.80 -5.60 -0.76
CA VAL A 81 6.22 -5.30 -0.97
C VAL A 81 6.40 -4.69 -2.35
N LYS A 82 7.08 -3.55 -2.43
CA LYS A 82 7.39 -2.90 -3.71
C LYS A 82 8.43 -3.71 -4.45
N MET A 83 8.09 -4.23 -5.63
CA MET A 83 9.05 -5.04 -6.39
C MET A 83 10.17 -4.17 -6.95
N GLN A 84 11.37 -4.74 -7.07
CA GLN A 84 12.43 -4.11 -7.85
C GLN A 84 11.97 -4.05 -9.31
N ILE A 85 12.06 -2.87 -9.92
CA ILE A 85 11.91 -2.77 -11.36
C ILE A 85 13.18 -3.39 -11.93
N SER A 86 13.08 -4.63 -12.43
CA SER A 86 14.10 -5.18 -13.29
C SER A 86 14.22 -4.25 -14.48
N SER A 87 15.27 -3.44 -14.55
CA SER A 87 15.64 -2.79 -15.80
C SER A 87 15.99 -3.92 -16.75
N CYS A 88 15.11 -4.22 -17.70
CA CYS A 88 15.56 -4.92 -18.90
C CYS A 88 16.62 -4.01 -19.54
N ALA A 89 17.87 -4.49 -19.52
CA ALA A 89 18.93 -3.96 -20.36
C ALA A 89 18.62 -4.27 -21.83
#